data_AF-A0A8J5EZC0-F1
#
_entry.id   AF-A0A8J5EZC0-F1
#
_cell.length_a   1.000
_cell.length_b   1.000
_cell.length_c   1.000
_cell.angle_alpha   90.00
_cell.angle_beta   90.00
_cell.angle_gamma   90.00
#
_symmetry.space_group_name_H-M   'P 1'
#
loop_
_entity.id
_entity.type
_entity.pdbx_description
1 polymer ?
#
loop_
_entity_poly.entity_id
_entity_poly.type
_entity_poly.pdbx_seq_one_letter_code
_entity_poly.pdbx_strand_id
1 'polypeptide(L)'
;MAKQLCAPSSSFGLFPADSQRAALPYAAAASNLPSPRLRCSFPSFRSSPFLGSAPSPLRFQVRLGWHDAGTYDKNIEEWPQCGGANGSLRFEIELKHSANAGLVNALKLLQPIKEKYLGITFADLFQLASATAVEESGGPHIPMKYGRVDVSGPEQCPDEGRLPG
;
A
#
# COMPACT_ATOMS: atom_id res chain seq x y z
N MET A 1 -42.40 -25.22 -11.85
CA MET A 1 -41.92 -23.99 -12.50
C MET A 1 -41.83 -22.89 -11.46
N ALA A 2 -40.64 -22.34 -11.22
CA ALA A 2 -40.40 -20.96 -10.83
C ALA A 2 -38.88 -20.76 -10.75
N LYS A 3 -38.32 -20.05 -11.72
CA LYS A 3 -36.91 -19.61 -11.72
C LYS A 3 -36.85 -18.34 -10.87
N GLN A 4 -36.22 -18.39 -9.69
CA GLN A 4 -35.84 -17.19 -8.96
C GLN A 4 -34.51 -16.70 -9.57
N LEU A 5 -34.56 -15.54 -10.22
CA LEU A 5 -33.43 -14.90 -10.86
C LEU A 5 -32.44 -14.42 -9.79
N CYS A 6 -31.19 -14.85 -9.88
CA CYS A 6 -30.09 -14.34 -9.08
C CYS A 6 -29.64 -12.99 -9.67
N ALA A 7 -29.78 -11.91 -8.89
CA ALA A 7 -29.20 -10.61 -9.24
C ALA A 7 -27.73 -10.56 -8.75
N PRO A 8 -26.77 -10.08 -9.56
CA PRO A 8 -25.40 -9.90 -9.08
C PRO A 8 -25.32 -8.59 -8.29
N SER A 9 -25.22 -8.69 -6.96
CA SER A 9 -24.77 -7.55 -6.16
C SER A 9 -23.24 -7.50 -6.19
N SER A 10 -22.72 -6.63 -7.06
CA SER A 10 -21.32 -6.24 -7.08
C SER A 10 -21.04 -5.33 -5.86
N SER A 11 -20.80 -5.92 -4.70
CA SER A 11 -20.15 -5.23 -3.59
C SER A 11 -18.64 -5.26 -3.80
N PHE A 12 -18.07 -4.12 -4.20
CA PHE A 12 -16.64 -3.87 -4.17
C PHE A 12 -16.14 -4.02 -2.72
N GLY A 13 -15.59 -5.17 -2.38
CA GLY A 13 -14.85 -5.36 -1.13
C GLY A 13 -13.43 -4.89 -1.31
N LEU A 14 -13.10 -3.67 -0.86
CA LEU A 14 -11.72 -3.35 -0.51
C LEU A 14 -11.29 -4.27 0.63
N PHE A 15 -10.02 -4.70 0.58
CA PHE A 15 -9.39 -5.74 1.40
C PHE A 15 -10.03 -5.94 2.78
N PRO A 16 -10.54 -7.15 3.11
CA PRO A 16 -11.13 -7.41 4.43
C PRO A 16 -10.10 -7.13 5.53
N ALA A 17 -10.58 -6.60 6.67
CA ALA A 17 -9.77 -6.50 7.88
C ALA A 17 -9.17 -7.87 8.20
N ASP A 18 -7.86 -7.90 8.43
CA ASP A 18 -7.07 -9.13 8.50
C ASP A 18 -7.35 -9.85 9.83
N SER A 19 -8.46 -10.59 9.90
CA SER A 19 -8.86 -11.34 11.10
C SER A 19 -8.03 -12.61 11.34
N GLN A 20 -7.02 -12.88 10.51
CA GLN A 20 -6.19 -14.08 10.61
C GLN A 20 -4.69 -13.78 10.46
N ARG A 21 -4.10 -13.10 11.46
CA ARG A 21 -2.80 -13.46 12.09
C ARG A 21 -2.30 -12.32 12.97
N ALA A 22 -2.85 -12.26 14.18
CA ALA A 22 -2.03 -11.83 15.30
C ALA A 22 -0.85 -12.83 15.46
N ALA A 23 0.36 -12.30 15.56
CA ALA A 23 1.54 -12.97 16.14
C ALA A 23 2.25 -14.10 15.37
N LEU A 24 2.61 -13.91 14.09
CA LEU A 24 3.95 -14.41 13.68
C LEU A 24 4.96 -13.32 14.05
N PRO A 25 6.09 -13.61 14.72
CA PRO A 25 7.10 -12.60 15.01
C PRO A 25 7.61 -12.04 13.68
N TYR A 26 7.13 -10.85 13.33
CA TYR A 26 7.33 -10.21 12.03
C TYR A 26 8.83 -10.04 11.68
N ALA A 27 9.66 -9.91 12.72
CA ALA A 27 11.12 -9.88 12.62
C ALA A 27 11.71 -11.10 11.87
N ALA A 28 11.11 -12.29 11.98
CA ALA A 28 11.60 -13.52 11.34
C ALA A 28 11.15 -13.67 9.87
N ALA A 29 10.08 -12.99 9.46
CA ALA A 29 9.60 -12.98 8.08
C ALA A 29 10.30 -11.90 7.24
N ALA A 30 10.55 -10.72 7.82
CA ALA A 30 11.23 -9.61 7.16
C ALA A 30 12.72 -9.90 6.90
N SER A 31 13.39 -10.66 7.76
CA SER A 31 14.81 -11.02 7.60
C SER A 31 15.09 -12.00 6.46
N ASN A 32 14.06 -12.67 5.93
CA ASN A 32 14.19 -13.71 4.90
C ASN A 32 13.64 -13.32 3.52
N LEU A 33 13.17 -12.08 3.34
CA LEU A 33 12.84 -11.57 2.00
C LEU A 33 14.14 -11.11 1.34
N PRO A 34 14.63 -11.77 0.27
CA PRO A 34 15.72 -11.20 -0.51
C PRO A 34 15.19 -9.94 -1.19
N SER A 35 15.47 -8.79 -0.58
CA SER A 35 15.11 -7.44 -1.02
C SER A 35 15.30 -7.20 -2.53
N PRO A 36 16.32 -7.80 -3.21
CA PRO A 36 16.47 -7.70 -4.65
C PRO A 36 15.33 -8.37 -5.45
N ARG A 37 14.83 -9.55 -5.03
CA ARG A 37 13.81 -10.30 -5.79
C ARG A 37 12.45 -9.62 -5.74
N LEU A 38 12.15 -8.94 -4.64
CA LEU A 38 10.91 -8.19 -4.49
C LEU A 38 10.92 -6.94 -5.38
N ARG A 39 12.06 -6.22 -5.44
CA ARG A 39 12.26 -5.10 -6.37
C ARG A 39 12.11 -5.52 -7.82
N CYS A 40 12.67 -6.66 -8.22
CA CYS A 40 12.50 -7.21 -9.57
C CYS A 40 11.06 -7.65 -9.92
N SER A 41 10.16 -7.74 -8.93
CA SER A 41 8.75 -8.09 -9.17
C SER A 41 7.87 -6.88 -9.45
N PHE A 42 8.37 -5.67 -9.23
CA PHE A 42 7.76 -4.48 -9.81
C PHE A 42 8.01 -4.54 -11.32
N PRO A 43 6.96 -4.45 -12.16
CA PRO A 43 7.18 -4.37 -13.60
C PRO A 43 8.12 -3.21 -13.88
N SER A 44 9.23 -3.43 -14.60
CA SER A 44 10.01 -2.29 -15.07
C SER A 44 9.11 -1.49 -16.00
N PHE A 45 8.69 -0.32 -15.51
CA PHE A 45 7.74 0.53 -16.22
C PHE A 45 8.35 1.12 -17.48
N ARG A 46 9.66 0.97 -17.68
CA ARG A 46 10.38 1.32 -18.91
C ARG A 46 10.07 0.40 -20.10
N SER A 47 9.55 -0.80 -19.89
CA SER A 47 9.48 -1.83 -20.93
C SER A 47 8.12 -2.52 -21.09
N SER A 48 7.06 -2.07 -20.40
CA SER A 48 5.74 -2.69 -20.53
C SER A 48 4.97 -2.16 -21.75
N PRO A 49 4.71 -2.97 -22.80
CA PRO A 49 3.92 -2.56 -23.97
C PRO A 49 2.42 -2.40 -23.64
N PHE A 50 2.01 -2.71 -22.41
CA PHE A 50 0.61 -2.64 -21.96
C PHE A 50 0.17 -1.23 -21.54
N LEU A 51 1.09 -0.27 -21.39
CA LEU A 51 0.77 1.14 -21.19
C LEU A 51 1.05 1.94 -22.46
N GLY A 52 0.18 1.82 -23.47
CA GLY A 52 0.17 2.80 -24.56
C GLY A 52 -0.20 4.19 -24.04
N SER A 53 0.57 5.24 -24.35
CA SER A 53 0.37 6.69 -24.05
C SER A 53 -0.03 7.12 -22.62
N ALA A 54 -0.34 6.19 -21.73
CA ALA A 54 -0.81 6.43 -20.38
C ALA A 54 0.37 6.94 -19.53
N PRO A 55 0.14 7.95 -18.69
CA PRO A 55 1.20 8.49 -17.84
C PRO A 55 1.78 7.37 -16.98
N SER A 56 3.10 7.34 -16.87
CA SER A 56 3.83 6.34 -16.11
C SER A 56 3.25 6.19 -14.70
N PRO A 57 2.97 4.97 -14.23
CA PRO A 57 2.34 4.76 -12.93
C PRO A 57 3.27 5.11 -11.76
N LEU A 58 4.57 5.33 -12.06
CA LEU A 58 5.63 5.72 -11.14
C LEU A 58 5.22 6.88 -10.24
N ARG A 59 4.57 7.91 -10.81
CA ARG A 59 4.11 9.10 -10.07
C ARG A 59 3.13 8.77 -8.94
N PHE A 60 2.30 7.74 -9.13
CA PHE A 60 1.30 7.34 -8.13
C PHE A 60 1.91 6.54 -6.99
N GLN A 61 3.02 5.82 -7.23
CA GLN A 61 3.70 5.02 -6.21
C GLN A 61 4.51 5.91 -5.26
N VAL A 62 5.20 6.92 -5.81
CA VAL A 62 5.89 7.93 -4.99
C VAL A 62 4.87 8.68 -4.13
N ARG A 63 3.76 9.09 -4.72
CA ARG A 63 2.66 9.75 -3.99
C ARG A 63 2.05 8.84 -2.92
N LEU A 64 1.80 7.56 -3.22
CA LEU A 64 1.28 6.61 -2.25
C LEU A 64 2.20 6.50 -1.03
N GLY A 65 3.50 6.33 -1.23
CA GLY A 65 4.45 6.23 -0.12
C GLY A 65 4.53 7.53 0.70
N TRP A 66 4.47 8.70 0.05
CA TRP A 66 4.41 9.98 0.74
C TRP A 66 3.11 10.14 1.56
N HIS A 67 1.95 9.83 0.98
CA HIS A 67 0.67 9.98 1.65
C HIS A 67 0.53 9.02 2.84
N ASP A 68 1.06 7.81 2.75
CA ASP A 68 1.11 6.85 3.85
C ASP A 68 1.97 7.41 5.00
N ALA A 69 3.19 7.86 4.68
CA ALA A 69 4.12 8.40 5.68
C ALA A 69 3.73 9.78 6.23
N GLY A 70 3.03 10.59 5.44
CA GLY A 70 2.77 12.00 5.70
C GLY A 70 1.70 12.25 6.77
N THR A 71 0.96 11.23 7.19
CA THR A 71 -0.04 11.32 8.27
C THR A 71 0.58 11.31 9.68
N TYR A 72 1.91 11.24 9.77
CA TYR A 72 2.64 11.20 11.03
C TYR A 72 2.47 12.50 11.84
N ASP A 73 2.04 12.37 13.09
CA ASP A 73 2.00 13.45 14.08
C ASP A 73 3.07 13.23 15.16
N LYS A 74 4.01 14.17 15.23
CA LYS A 74 5.11 14.14 16.21
C LYS A 74 4.66 14.31 17.67
N ASN A 75 3.44 14.79 17.90
CA ASN A 75 2.93 15.06 19.25
C ASN A 75 2.21 13.85 19.86
N ILE A 76 2.06 12.76 19.09
CA ILE A 76 1.45 11.50 19.52
C ILE A 76 2.55 10.45 19.50
N GLU A 77 2.81 9.80 20.64
CA GLU A 77 3.88 8.79 20.76
C GLU A 77 3.35 7.37 20.57
N GLU A 78 2.07 7.16 20.86
CA GLU A 78 1.43 5.86 20.84
C GLU A 78 1.27 5.32 19.42
N TRP A 79 1.88 4.16 19.16
CA TRP A 79 1.59 3.39 17.96
C TRP A 79 0.23 2.67 18.10
N PRO A 80 -0.64 2.65 17.06
CA PRO A 80 -0.48 3.24 15.73
C PRO A 80 -1.05 4.67 15.56
N GLN A 81 -1.53 5.29 16.64
CA GLN A 81 -2.27 6.57 16.60
C GLN A 81 -1.45 7.74 16.06
N CYS A 82 -0.12 7.68 16.25
CA CYS A 82 0.81 8.64 15.69
C CYS A 82 0.79 8.71 14.16
N GLY A 83 0.17 7.75 13.47
CA GLY A 83 0.08 7.71 12.00
C GLY A 83 1.41 7.39 11.34
N GLY A 84 1.58 7.87 10.11
CA GLY A 84 2.77 7.59 9.31
C GLY A 84 2.71 6.25 8.60
N ALA A 85 3.87 5.74 8.17
CA ALA A 85 3.97 4.62 7.25
C ALA A 85 3.56 3.27 7.88
N ASN A 86 2.26 3.07 8.06
CA ASN A 86 1.64 1.98 8.81
C ASN A 86 0.64 1.18 7.95
N GLY A 87 0.51 1.53 6.66
CA GLY A 87 -0.31 0.80 5.69
C GLY A 87 -1.81 1.05 5.82
N SER A 88 -2.25 2.05 6.59
CA SER A 88 -3.68 2.36 6.80
C SER A 88 -4.39 2.81 5.52
N LEU A 89 -3.66 3.36 4.54
CA LEU A 89 -4.20 3.82 3.24
C LEU A 89 -4.93 2.76 2.42
N ARG A 90 -4.79 1.47 2.78
CA ARG A 90 -5.55 0.37 2.15
C ARG A 90 -7.02 0.34 2.58
N PHE A 91 -7.35 0.97 3.71
CA PHE A 91 -8.70 1.02 4.25
C PHE A 91 -9.50 2.14 3.61
N GLU A 92 -10.78 1.87 3.38
CA GLU A 92 -11.67 2.79 2.66
C GLU A 92 -11.86 4.13 3.38
N ILE A 93 -11.82 4.14 4.72
CA ILE A 93 -11.97 5.35 5.52
C ILE A 93 -10.89 6.39 5.18
N GLU A 94 -9.62 6.01 5.19
CA GLU A 94 -8.52 6.91 4.86
C GLU A 94 -8.40 7.14 3.35
N LEU A 95 -8.65 6.11 2.55
CA LEU A 95 -8.56 6.22 1.09
C LEU A 95 -9.56 7.24 0.51
N LYS A 96 -10.67 7.48 1.21
CA LYS A 96 -11.70 8.47 0.84
C LYS A 96 -11.37 9.90 1.27
N HIS A 97 -10.34 10.13 2.09
CA HIS A 97 -9.93 11.49 2.42
C HIS A 97 -9.66 12.28 1.14
N SER A 98 -10.05 13.56 1.15
CA SER A 98 -9.93 14.47 0.01
C SER A 98 -8.52 14.50 -0.59
N ALA A 99 -7.50 14.57 0.28
CA ALA A 99 -6.09 14.53 -0.11
C ALA A 99 -5.69 13.22 -0.80
N ASN A 100 -6.39 12.10 -0.61
CA ASN A 100 -6.02 10.78 -1.12
C ASN A 100 -6.68 10.41 -2.45
N ALA A 101 -7.42 11.34 -3.07
CA ALA A 101 -8.06 11.14 -4.37
C ALA A 101 -7.10 10.53 -5.41
N GLY A 102 -7.58 9.47 -6.08
CA GLY A 102 -6.84 8.77 -7.15
C GLY A 102 -5.85 7.68 -6.69
N LEU A 103 -5.54 7.54 -5.39
CA LEU A 103 -4.61 6.52 -4.89
C LEU A 103 -5.13 5.08 -5.01
N VAL A 104 -6.44 4.90 -5.23
CA VAL A 104 -7.05 3.58 -5.51
C VAL A 104 -6.38 2.88 -6.69
N ASN A 105 -5.90 3.63 -7.68
CA ASN A 105 -5.20 3.06 -8.84
C ASN A 105 -3.81 2.55 -8.46
N ALA A 106 -3.12 3.22 -7.52
CA ALA A 106 -1.85 2.75 -7.00
C ALA A 106 -2.03 1.43 -6.25
N LEU A 107 -3.05 1.33 -5.39
CA LEU A 107 -3.36 0.10 -4.65
C LEU A 107 -3.65 -1.09 -5.57
N LYS A 108 -4.43 -0.86 -6.64
CA LYS A 108 -4.72 -1.90 -7.65
C LYS A 108 -3.46 -2.43 -8.34
N LEU A 109 -2.47 -1.57 -8.57
CA LEU A 109 -1.19 -1.99 -9.15
C LEU A 109 -0.34 -2.81 -8.18
N LEU A 110 -0.46 -2.56 -6.88
CA LEU A 110 0.29 -3.28 -5.85
C LEU A 110 -0.37 -4.59 -5.42
N GLN A 111 -1.67 -4.75 -5.66
CA GLN A 111 -2.43 -5.93 -5.26
C GLN A 111 -1.82 -7.25 -5.75
N PRO A 112 -1.46 -7.43 -7.04
CA PRO A 112 -0.85 -8.69 -7.51
C PRO A 112 0.50 -8.98 -6.83
N ILE A 113 1.26 -7.94 -6.46
CA ILE A 113 2.53 -8.09 -5.75
C ILE A 113 2.26 -8.55 -4.31
N LYS A 114 1.27 -7.95 -3.62
CA LYS A 114 0.88 -8.36 -2.28
C LYS A 114 0.40 -9.82 -2.24
N GLU A 115 -0.41 -10.22 -3.21
CA GLU A 115 -0.93 -11.60 -3.33
C GLU A 115 0.20 -12.61 -3.55
N LYS A 116 1.21 -12.25 -4.35
CA LYS A 116 2.41 -13.08 -4.57
C LYS A 116 3.30 -13.19 -3.33
N TYR A 117 3.33 -12.14 -2.49
CA TYR A 117 4.20 -12.05 -1.33
C TYR A 117 3.39 -11.83 -0.04
N LEU A 118 2.74 -12.89 0.45
CA LEU A 118 1.88 -12.78 1.65
C LEU A 118 2.63 -12.33 2.92
N GLY A 119 3.95 -12.56 2.99
CA GLY A 119 4.79 -12.22 4.14
C GLY A 119 5.24 -10.77 4.26
N ILE A 120 4.97 -9.90 3.26
CA ILE A 120 5.26 -8.46 3.37
C ILE A 120 4.02 -7.71 3.86
N THR A 121 4.21 -6.73 4.76
CA THR A 121 3.14 -5.81 5.17
C THR A 121 2.80 -4.81 4.07
N PHE A 122 1.58 -4.29 4.08
CA PHE A 122 1.22 -3.18 3.20
C PHE A 122 2.10 -1.96 3.45
N ALA A 123 2.41 -1.66 4.72
CA ALA A 123 3.31 -0.59 5.11
C ALA A 123 4.69 -0.69 4.43
N ASP A 124 5.33 -1.87 4.47
CA ASP A 124 6.61 -2.08 3.78
C ASP A 124 6.45 -2.08 2.25
N LEU A 125 5.35 -2.61 1.73
CA LEU A 125 5.08 -2.64 0.29
C LEU A 125 4.90 -1.25 -0.31
N PHE A 126 4.18 -0.35 0.36
CA PHE A 126 3.95 1.02 -0.11
C PHE A 126 5.26 1.81 -0.18
N GLN A 127 6.08 1.71 0.86
CA GLN A 127 7.37 2.40 0.90
C GLN A 127 8.37 1.79 -0.09
N LEU A 128 8.33 0.47 -0.30
CA LEU A 128 9.15 -0.17 -1.33
C LEU A 128 8.73 0.24 -2.74
N ALA A 129 7.43 0.33 -3.01
CA ALA A 129 6.92 0.79 -4.30
C ALA A 129 7.39 2.22 -4.58
N SER A 130 7.32 3.11 -3.59
CA SER A 130 7.82 4.48 -3.68
C SER A 130 9.33 4.54 -3.98
N ALA A 131 10.15 3.82 -3.20
CA ALA A 131 11.60 3.76 -3.40
C ALA A 131 11.98 3.20 -4.78
N THR A 132 11.30 2.14 -5.21
CA THR A 132 11.51 1.54 -6.54
C THR A 132 11.10 2.50 -7.65
N ALA A 133 10.02 3.25 -7.48
CA ALA A 133 9.57 4.21 -8.46
C ALA A 133 10.55 5.39 -8.64
N VAL A 134 11.21 5.84 -7.56
CA VAL A 134 12.29 6.85 -7.64
C VAL A 134 13.47 6.31 -8.44
N GLU A 135 13.91 5.08 -8.15
CA GLU A 135 15.02 4.43 -8.86
C GLU A 135 14.73 4.23 -10.36
N GLU A 136 13.56 3.70 -10.71
CA GLU A 136 13.15 3.50 -12.11
C GLU A 136 13.00 4.83 -12.88
N SER A 137 12.72 5.92 -12.17
CA SER A 137 12.68 7.27 -12.75
C SER A 137 14.08 7.85 -13.02
N GLY A 138 15.15 7.11 -12.72
CA GLY A 138 16.54 7.56 -12.84
C GLY A 138 17.08 8.24 -11.58
N GLY A 139 16.34 8.17 -10.47
CA GLY A 139 16.80 8.62 -9.16
C GLY A 139 17.83 7.69 -8.52
N PRO A 140 18.39 8.07 -7.35
CA PRO A 140 19.38 7.27 -6.65
C PRO A 140 18.75 5.99 -6.06
N HIS A 141 19.58 4.98 -5.81
CA HIS A 141 19.18 3.82 -5.02
C HIS A 141 18.86 4.22 -3.57
N ILE A 142 17.66 3.88 -3.10
CA ILE A 142 17.21 4.19 -1.74
C ILE A 142 17.31 2.91 -0.89
N PRO A 143 18.22 2.85 0.10
CA PRO A 143 18.32 1.69 0.97
C PRO A 143 17.07 1.57 1.85
N MET A 144 16.37 0.44 1.75
CA MET A 144 15.14 0.19 2.48
C MET A 144 15.40 -0.63 3.74
N LYS A 145 14.84 -0.19 4.86
CA LYS A 145 14.67 -1.01 6.07
C LYS A 145 13.23 -1.54 6.10
N TYR A 146 13.10 -2.84 6.29
CA TYR A 146 11.83 -3.55 6.43
C TYR A 146 11.56 -3.82 7.91
N GLY A 147 10.31 -4.12 8.25
CA GLY A 147 9.90 -4.30 9.65
C GLY A 147 8.70 -3.43 10.05
N ARG A 148 8.10 -2.68 9.12
CA ARG A 148 6.89 -1.89 9.41
C ARG A 148 5.72 -2.82 9.66
N VAL A 149 4.97 -2.55 10.71
CA VAL A 149 3.79 -3.32 11.10
C VAL A 149 2.55 -2.66 10.50
N ASP A 150 1.68 -3.46 9.88
CA ASP A 150 0.39 -2.97 9.42
C ASP A 150 -0.52 -2.64 10.61
N VAL A 151 -1.27 -1.54 10.50
CA VAL A 151 -2.44 -1.34 11.37
C VAL A 151 -3.43 -2.50 11.22
N SER A 152 -4.12 -2.89 12.29
CA SER A 152 -5.01 -4.06 12.31
C SER A 152 -6.37 -3.80 11.65
N GLY A 153 -6.86 -2.57 11.68
CA GLY A 153 -8.23 -2.26 11.28
C GLY A 153 -8.46 -0.78 10.93
N PRO A 154 -9.64 -0.47 10.35
CA PRO A 154 -10.00 0.89 9.93
C PRO A 154 -10.10 1.87 11.10
N GLU A 155 -10.37 1.41 12.31
CA GLU A 155 -10.39 2.21 13.55
C GLU A 155 -9.03 2.80 13.94
N GLN A 156 -7.96 2.30 13.34
CA GLN A 156 -6.59 2.76 13.55
C GLN A 156 -6.11 3.70 12.43
N CYS A 157 -6.99 4.07 11.50
CA CYS A 157 -6.67 5.05 10.47
C CYS A 157 -6.52 6.44 11.10
N PRO A 158 -5.57 7.26 10.60
CA PRO A 158 -5.45 8.65 11.01
C PRO A 158 -6.69 9.44 10.61
N ASP A 159 -6.99 10.51 11.35
CA ASP A 159 -8.07 11.44 11.00
C ASP A 159 -7.77 12.21 9.70
N GLU A 160 -8.82 12.68 9.01
CA GLU A 160 -8.67 13.57 7.87
C GLU A 160 -8.03 14.91 8.27
N GLY A 161 -7.26 15.51 7.37
CA GLY A 161 -6.61 16.81 7.57
C GLY A 161 -5.16 16.74 8.06
N ARG A 162 -4.60 15.55 8.28
CA ARG A 162 -3.16 15.39 8.55
C ARG A 162 -2.25 15.63 7.34
N LEU A 163 -2.81 15.60 6.13
CA LEU A 163 -2.10 15.86 4.88
C LEU A 163 -2.46 17.24 4.32
N PRO A 164 -1.51 17.95 3.67
CA PRO A 164 -1.82 19.17 2.95
C PRO A 164 -2.75 18.88 1.77
N GLY A 165 -3.82 19.67 1.66
CA GLY A 165 -4.82 19.60 0.57
C GLY A 165 -4.45 20.43 -0.65
#